data_AF-A0A1S3YBE9-F1
#
_entry.id   AF-A0A1S3YBE9-F1
#
_cell.length_a   1.000
_cell.length_b   1.000
_cell.length_c   1.000
_cell.angle_alpha   90.00
_cell.angle_beta   90.00
_cell.angle_gamma   90.00
#
_symmetry.space_group_name_H-M   'P 1'
#
loop_
_entity.id
_entity.type
_entity.pdbx_description
1 polymer ?
#
loop_
_entity_poly.entity_id
_entity_poly.type
_entity_poly.pdbx_seq_one_letter_code
_entity_poly.pdbx_strand_id
1 'polypeptide(L)'
;MVGILPGLISEEQAGFVKDRSIMENILLTQEIVTDMRLRTKAGPNVVIKLDLMKAYDRLSWLFLTKVLRKMGFSERFIRLGSKARGSIVSDTFILAAEALSRGLNSLHTNLYFCGFGMPKWSPKINHLTNADDTIIFSSSDATSLRLIMEILQVYENASG
;
A
#
# COMPACT_ATOMS: atom_id res chain seq x y z
N MET A 1 -15.33 7.11 -11.92
CA MET A 1 -14.05 6.84 -11.25
C MET A 1 -13.42 5.53 -11.69
N VAL A 2 -14.21 4.46 -11.86
CA VAL A 2 -13.72 3.13 -12.29
C VAL A 2 -12.78 3.13 -13.50
N GLY A 3 -13.00 4.00 -14.50
CA GLY A 3 -12.13 4.09 -15.68
C GLY A 3 -10.79 4.82 -15.48
N ILE A 4 -10.61 5.58 -14.40
CA ILE A 4 -9.37 6.32 -14.10
C ILE A 4 -8.54 5.69 -12.97
N LEU A 5 -9.15 4.82 -12.17
CA LEU A 5 -8.48 4.12 -11.07
C LEU A 5 -7.21 3.37 -11.51
N PRO A 6 -7.19 2.61 -12.64
CA PRO A 6 -6.00 1.86 -13.07
C PRO A 6 -4.74 2.71 -13.28
N GLY A 7 -4.89 3.98 -13.68
CA GLY A 7 -3.75 4.91 -13.84
C GLY A 7 -3.40 5.69 -12.57
N LEU A 8 -4.18 5.52 -11.51
CA LEU A 8 -4.07 6.27 -10.26
C LEU A 8 -3.49 5.43 -9.11
N ILE A 9 -3.76 4.12 -9.14
CA ILE A 9 -3.36 3.18 -8.09
C ILE A 9 -2.14 2.37 -8.47
N SER A 10 -1.31 2.09 -7.48
CA SER A 10 -0.03 1.40 -7.62
C SER A 10 -0.23 -0.07 -8.03
N GLU A 11 0.84 -0.71 -8.51
CA GLU A 11 0.77 -2.09 -9.00
C GLU A 11 0.43 -3.09 -7.88
N GLU A 12 0.78 -2.73 -6.65
CA GLU A 12 0.62 -3.53 -5.44
C GLU A 12 -0.83 -3.55 -4.88
N GLN A 13 -1.75 -2.74 -5.44
CA GLN A 13 -3.18 -2.75 -5.09
C GLN A 13 -3.99 -3.67 -6.04
N ALA A 14 -4.35 -4.88 -5.58
CA ALA A 14 -4.98 -5.89 -6.46
C ALA A 14 -6.51 -6.05 -6.33
N GLY A 15 -7.20 -5.18 -5.59
CA GLY A 15 -8.65 -5.28 -5.41
C GLY A 15 -9.49 -4.53 -6.45
N PHE A 16 -8.92 -3.54 -7.16
CA PHE A 16 -9.71 -2.49 -7.82
C PHE A 16 -9.27 -2.10 -9.24
N VAL A 17 -8.25 -2.78 -9.80
CA VAL A 17 -7.84 -2.62 -11.20
C VAL A 17 -8.50 -3.72 -12.02
N LYS A 18 -9.29 -3.33 -13.04
CA LYS A 18 -9.79 -4.26 -14.06
C LYS A 18 -8.58 -4.96 -14.69
N ASP A 19 -8.60 -6.29 -14.75
CA ASP A 19 -7.55 -7.19 -15.25
C ASP A 19 -6.42 -7.59 -14.27
N ARG A 20 -6.52 -7.27 -12.97
CA ARG A 20 -5.69 -7.93 -11.92
C ARG A 20 -6.57 -8.82 -11.06
N SER A 21 -6.32 -10.13 -11.10
CA SER A 21 -7.09 -11.08 -10.30
C SER A 21 -6.50 -11.15 -8.90
N ILE A 22 -7.35 -11.16 -7.87
CA ILE A 22 -6.94 -11.49 -6.49
C ILE A 22 -6.15 -12.80 -6.41
N MET A 23 -6.40 -13.71 -7.37
CA MET A 23 -5.69 -14.99 -7.51
C MET A 23 -4.18 -14.81 -7.81
N GLU A 24 -3.79 -13.78 -8.57
CA GLU A 24 -2.37 -13.52 -8.86
C GLU A 24 -1.63 -13.07 -7.60
N ASN A 25 -2.24 -12.19 -6.80
CA ASN A 25 -1.69 -11.78 -5.51
C ASN A 25 -1.62 -12.95 -4.52
N ILE A 26 -2.61 -13.84 -4.52
CA ILE A 26 -2.58 -15.07 -3.71
C ILE A 26 -1.41 -15.95 -4.15
N LEU A 27 -1.23 -16.16 -5.45
CA LEU A 27 -0.15 -16.99 -5.99
C LEU A 27 1.23 -16.38 -5.72
N LEU A 28 1.39 -15.07 -5.94
CA LEU A 28 2.60 -14.31 -5.59
C LEU A 28 2.92 -14.40 -4.11
N THR A 29 1.90 -14.24 -3.24
CA THR A 29 2.07 -14.39 -1.80
C THR A 29 2.50 -15.81 -1.44
N GLN A 30 1.90 -16.83 -2.05
CA GLN A 30 2.27 -18.23 -1.83
C GLN A 30 3.71 -18.52 -2.28
N GLU A 31 4.12 -17.99 -3.42
CA GLU A 31 5.49 -18.12 -3.93
C GLU A 31 6.48 -17.43 -3.00
N ILE A 32 6.18 -16.18 -2.59
CA ILE A 32 6.97 -15.41 -1.62
C ILE A 32 7.11 -16.19 -0.30
N VAL A 33 6.01 -16.66 0.28
CA VAL A 33 6.02 -17.41 1.56
C VAL A 33 6.74 -18.74 1.42
N THR A 34 6.64 -19.40 0.27
CA THR A 34 7.36 -20.65 0.00
C THR A 34 8.87 -20.40 -0.10
N ASP A 35 9.28 -19.36 -0.84
CA ASP A 35 10.69 -18.95 -0.95
C ASP A 35 11.26 -18.51 0.41
N MET A 36 10.47 -17.82 1.24
CA MET A 36 10.83 -17.49 2.64
C MET A 36 11.18 -18.73 3.46
N ARG A 37 10.38 -19.79 3.34
CA ARG A 37 10.59 -21.04 4.08
C ARG A 37 11.82 -21.80 3.60
N LEU A 38 12.14 -21.67 2.31
CA LEU A 38 13.23 -22.41 1.67
C LEU A 38 14.58 -21.68 1.77
N ARG A 39 14.59 -20.35 1.89
CA ARG A 39 15.80 -19.52 1.94
C ARG A 39 16.22 -19.16 3.36
N THR A 40 17.11 -19.96 3.93
CA THR A 40 17.82 -19.66 5.19
C THR A 40 19.10 -18.82 5.00
N LYS A 41 19.55 -18.60 3.75
CA LYS A 41 20.85 -17.97 3.44
C LYS A 41 20.83 -16.44 3.23
N ALA A 42 19.67 -15.82 2.98
CA ALA A 42 19.56 -14.38 2.73
C ALA A 42 19.33 -13.55 4.02
N GLY A 43 19.40 -14.18 5.20
CA GLY A 43 19.02 -13.58 6.47
C GLY A 43 17.54 -13.82 6.82
N PRO A 44 17.13 -13.58 8.07
CA PRO A 44 15.73 -13.76 8.47
C PRO A 44 14.87 -12.69 7.80
N ASN A 45 13.73 -13.10 7.25
CA ASN A 45 12.73 -12.19 6.69
C ASN A 45 11.51 -12.12 7.62
N VAL A 46 10.77 -11.02 7.53
CA VAL A 46 9.53 -10.80 8.28
C VAL A 46 8.38 -10.49 7.35
N VAL A 47 7.19 -10.93 7.76
CA VAL A 47 5.92 -10.51 7.17
C VAL A 47 5.17 -9.73 8.23
N ILE A 48 4.76 -8.50 7.91
CA ILE A 48 3.96 -7.65 8.78
C ILE A 48 2.57 -7.54 8.16
N LYS A 49 1.54 -7.95 8.89
CA LYS A 49 0.14 -7.77 8.47
C LYS A 49 -0.44 -6.54 9.17
N LEU A 50 -0.99 -5.62 8.39
CA LEU A 50 -1.72 -4.45 8.84
C LEU A 50 -3.20 -4.63 8.54
N ASP A 51 -4.03 -4.54 9.58
CA ASP A 51 -5.50 -4.50 9.51
C ASP A 51 -5.93 -3.02 9.47
N LEU A 52 -6.21 -2.54 8.25
CA LEU A 52 -6.56 -1.14 8.00
C LEU A 52 -8.06 -0.88 8.10
N MET A 53 -8.90 -1.92 8.01
CA MET A 53 -10.37 -1.82 8.11
C MET A 53 -10.79 -0.97 9.31
N LYS A 54 -10.19 -1.24 10.47
CA LYS A 54 -10.49 -0.56 11.74
C LYS A 54 -9.95 0.87 11.81
N ALA A 55 -8.90 1.17 11.04
CA ALA A 55 -8.31 2.50 10.98
C ALA A 55 -9.10 3.40 10.01
N TYR A 56 -9.74 2.82 9.00
CA TYR A 56 -10.42 3.58 7.96
C TYR A 56 -11.68 4.30 8.41
N ASP A 57 -12.35 3.82 9.46
CA ASP A 57 -13.45 4.53 10.12
C ASP A 57 -13.02 5.88 10.73
N ARG A 58 -11.72 6.07 10.97
CA ARG A 58 -11.15 7.25 11.64
C ARG A 58 -10.48 8.23 10.69
N LEU A 59 -10.42 7.93 9.40
CA LEU A 59 -9.72 8.76 8.42
C LEU A 59 -10.27 10.18 8.39
N SER A 60 -9.36 11.15 8.53
CA SER A 60 -9.72 12.55 8.41
C SER A 60 -10.08 12.91 6.96
N TRP A 61 -11.16 13.65 6.78
CA TRP A 61 -11.50 14.20 5.47
C TRP A 61 -10.38 15.10 4.91
N LEU A 62 -9.68 15.82 5.80
CA LEU A 62 -8.56 16.67 5.41
C LEU A 62 -7.45 15.86 4.71
N PHE A 63 -7.10 14.69 5.25
CA PHE A 63 -6.14 13.77 4.63
C PHE A 63 -6.59 13.39 3.21
N LEU A 64 -7.83 12.95 3.05
CA LEU A 64 -8.37 12.51 1.76
C LEU A 64 -8.34 13.63 0.73
N THR A 65 -8.69 14.86 1.11
CA THR A 65 -8.57 16.00 0.19
C THR A 65 -7.13 16.27 -0.23
N LYS A 66 -6.14 16.08 0.66
CA LYS A 66 -4.72 16.21 0.31
C LYS A 66 -4.28 15.12 -0.67
N VAL A 67 -4.71 13.88 -0.46
CA VAL A 67 -4.43 12.76 -1.38
C VAL A 67 -5.02 13.04 -2.76
N LEU A 68 -6.30 13.41 -2.84
CA LEU A 68 -6.97 13.76 -4.09
C LEU A 68 -6.29 14.93 -4.81
N ARG A 69 -5.86 15.98 -4.10
CA ARG A 69 -5.09 17.08 -4.71
C ARG A 69 -3.76 16.61 -5.31
N LYS A 70 -3.01 15.78 -4.57
CA LYS A 70 -1.74 15.22 -5.06
C LYS A 70 -1.92 14.32 -6.28
N MET A 71 -3.09 13.69 -6.39
CA MET A 71 -3.49 12.90 -7.55
C MET A 71 -3.97 13.73 -8.75
N GLY A 72 -4.01 15.06 -8.64
CA GLY A 72 -4.36 15.97 -9.73
C GLY A 72 -5.86 16.30 -9.85
N PHE A 73 -6.68 15.95 -8.85
CA PHE A 73 -8.11 16.30 -8.87
C PHE A 73 -8.32 17.79 -8.58
N SER A 74 -9.19 18.43 -9.38
CA SER A 74 -9.54 19.85 -9.21
C SER A 74 -10.33 20.11 -7.92
N GLU A 75 -10.22 21.33 -7.36
CA GLU A 75 -11.00 21.76 -6.18
C GLU A 75 -12.51 21.63 -6.41
N ARG A 76 -12.98 21.81 -7.65
CA ARG A 76 -14.41 21.62 -7.99
C ARG A 76 -14.83 20.18 -7.75
N PHE A 77 -14.01 19.21 -8.15
CA PHE A 77 -14.27 17.78 -7.94
C PHE A 77 -14.25 17.42 -6.45
N ILE A 78 -13.23 17.88 -5.72
CA ILE A 78 -13.08 17.63 -4.28
C ILE A 78 -14.27 18.20 -3.50
N ARG A 79 -14.70 19.43 -3.83
CA ARG A 79 -15.86 20.07 -3.22
C ARG A 79 -17.16 19.33 -3.51
N LEU A 80 -17.33 18.79 -4.72
CA LEU A 80 -18.49 17.94 -5.04
C LEU A 80 -18.49 16.66 -4.19
N GLY A 81 -17.31 16.03 -4.00
CA GLY A 81 -17.14 14.89 -3.11
C GLY A 81 -17.50 15.17 -1.65
N SER A 82 -17.09 16.32 -1.11
CA SER A 82 -17.46 16.71 0.27
C SER A 82 -18.97 16.89 0.48
N LYS A 83 -19.71 17.23 -0.58
CA LYS A 83 -21.15 17.48 -0.53
C LYS A 83 -21.96 16.21 -0.79
N ALA A 84 -21.46 15.31 -1.63
CA ALA A 84 -22.02 14.00 -1.91
C ALA A 84 -21.42 12.96 -0.96
N ARG A 85 -21.93 12.87 0.28
CA ARG A 85 -21.47 11.90 1.31
C ARG A 85 -21.49 10.41 0.91
N GLY A 86 -21.97 10.03 -0.27
CA GLY A 86 -22.26 8.64 -0.63
C GLY A 86 -21.38 7.98 -1.70
N SER A 87 -20.99 8.67 -2.77
CA SER A 87 -20.47 7.99 -3.98
C SER A 87 -18.98 8.14 -4.25
N ILE A 88 -18.31 9.11 -3.61
CA ILE A 88 -16.83 9.23 -3.61
C ILE A 88 -16.25 8.60 -2.34
N VAL A 89 -17.10 8.42 -1.32
CA VAL A 89 -16.76 7.90 0.01
C VAL A 89 -16.70 6.37 0.03
N SER A 90 -17.33 5.67 -0.91
CA SER A 90 -17.27 4.20 -0.97
C SER A 90 -15.87 3.66 -1.26
N ASP A 91 -14.99 4.47 -1.87
CA ASP A 91 -13.65 4.06 -2.33
C ASP A 91 -12.55 4.70 -1.47
N THR A 92 -12.91 5.28 -0.32
CA THR A 92 -12.00 6.03 0.56
C THR A 92 -10.81 5.21 1.02
N PHE A 93 -11.05 3.94 1.30
CA PHE A 93 -10.03 2.98 1.71
C PHE A 93 -9.01 2.72 0.58
N ILE A 94 -9.42 2.77 -0.70
CA ILE A 94 -8.51 2.60 -1.85
C ILE A 94 -7.52 3.76 -1.90
N LEU A 95 -8.01 4.99 -1.75
CA LEU A 95 -7.19 6.20 -1.77
C LEU A 95 -6.24 6.26 -0.56
N ALA A 96 -6.72 5.84 0.60
CA ALA A 96 -5.92 5.75 1.81
C ALA A 96 -4.82 4.68 1.69
N ALA A 97 -5.21 3.48 1.27
CA ALA A 97 -4.28 2.40 0.92
C ALA A 97 -3.25 2.84 -0.12
N GLU A 98 -3.64 3.67 -1.09
CA GLU A 98 -2.75 4.12 -2.18
C GLU A 98 -1.72 5.11 -1.65
N ALA A 99 -2.13 6.00 -0.74
CA ALA A 99 -1.19 6.88 -0.05
C ALA A 99 -0.15 6.09 0.77
N LEU A 100 -0.57 5.02 1.45
CA LEU A 100 0.34 4.12 2.15
C LEU A 100 1.27 3.38 1.18
N SER A 101 0.72 2.83 0.10
CA SER A 101 1.46 2.11 -0.94
C SER A 101 2.58 2.96 -1.54
N ARG A 102 2.30 4.24 -1.86
CA ARG A 102 3.32 5.19 -2.34
C ARG A 102 4.40 5.46 -1.29
N GLY A 103 4.02 5.54 -0.01
CA GLY A 103 4.98 5.66 1.09
C GLY A 103 5.92 4.47 1.16
N LEU A 104 5.39 3.25 1.10
CA LEU A 104 6.17 2.02 1.09
C LEU A 104 7.04 1.89 -0.17
N ASN A 105 6.51 2.23 -1.34
CA ASN A 105 7.27 2.21 -2.59
C ASN A 105 8.44 3.21 -2.59
N SER A 106 8.37 4.30 -1.82
CA SER A 106 9.49 5.23 -1.67
C SER A 106 10.73 4.58 -1.03
N LEU A 107 10.56 3.52 -0.23
CA LEU A 107 11.66 2.77 0.39
C LEU A 107 12.59 2.13 -0.64
N HIS A 108 12.10 1.80 -1.84
CA HIS A 108 12.93 1.25 -2.92
C HIS A 108 14.01 2.23 -3.40
N THR A 109 13.86 3.53 -3.11
CA THR A 109 14.86 4.55 -3.43
C THR A 109 15.86 4.77 -2.30
N ASN A 110 15.61 4.21 -1.10
CA ASN A 110 16.48 4.34 0.05
C ASN A 110 17.59 3.28 0.01
N LEU A 111 18.85 3.72 -0.09
CA LEU A 111 20.02 2.83 -0.18
C LEU A 111 20.24 1.96 1.06
N TYR A 112 19.67 2.35 2.20
CA TYR A 112 19.74 1.61 3.46
C TYR A 112 18.57 0.66 3.66
N PHE A 113 17.56 0.70 2.78
CA PHE A 113 16.45 -0.24 2.84
C PHE A 113 16.86 -1.56 2.18
N CYS A 114 16.96 -2.59 2.99
CA CYS A 114 17.04 -3.96 2.50
C CYS A 114 15.61 -4.50 2.35
N GLY A 115 15.16 -4.63 1.11
CA GLY A 115 13.88 -5.25 0.81
C GLY A 115 13.85 -6.75 1.11
N PHE A 116 12.70 -7.35 0.86
CA PHE A 116 12.54 -8.79 0.95
C PHE A 116 13.49 -9.53 -0.01
N GLY A 117 14.16 -10.58 0.48
CA GLY A 117 15.23 -11.29 -0.24
C GLY A 117 14.74 -12.20 -1.37
N MET A 118 14.30 -11.61 -2.49
CA MET A 118 13.86 -12.35 -3.68
C MET A 118 15.00 -12.68 -4.66
N PRO A 119 14.83 -13.68 -5.56
CA PRO A 119 15.74 -13.86 -6.70
C PRO A 119 15.90 -12.56 -7.50
N LYS A 120 17.06 -12.36 -8.13
CA LYS A 120 17.39 -11.14 -8.89
C LYS A 120 16.40 -10.81 -10.02
N TRP A 121 15.66 -11.81 -10.50
CA TRP A 121 14.69 -11.71 -11.59
C TRP A 121 13.26 -11.46 -11.12
N SER A 122 13.04 -11.41 -9.81
CA SER A 122 11.73 -11.17 -9.23
C SER A 122 11.40 -9.68 -9.20
N PRO A 123 10.11 -9.33 -9.28
CA PRO A 123 9.67 -7.96 -9.08
C PRO A 123 10.07 -7.48 -7.69
N LYS A 124 10.49 -6.21 -7.58
CA LYS A 124 10.82 -5.57 -6.30
C LYS A 124 9.53 -5.22 -5.58
N ILE A 125 8.94 -6.21 -4.94
CA ILE A 125 7.71 -6.06 -4.16
C ILE A 125 8.10 -6.02 -2.68
N ASN A 126 7.64 -4.99 -1.97
CA ASN A 126 7.78 -4.89 -0.52
C ASN A 126 6.42 -4.87 0.21
N HIS A 127 5.31 -4.84 -0.52
CA HIS A 127 3.98 -4.97 0.06
C HIS A 127 2.94 -5.46 -0.95
N LEU A 128 1.85 -5.99 -0.44
CA LEU A 128 0.63 -6.29 -1.20
C LEU A 128 -0.55 -5.74 -0.41
N THR A 129 -1.42 -4.98 -1.09
CA THR A 129 -2.61 -4.39 -0.47
C THR A 129 -3.87 -4.88 -1.17
N ASN A 130 -4.84 -5.31 -0.36
CA ASN A 130 -6.20 -5.58 -0.80
C ASN A 130 -7.17 -4.89 0.15
N ALA A 131 -7.89 -3.87 -0.34
CA ALA A 131 -8.86 -3.07 0.41
C ALA A 131 -8.44 -2.75 1.86
N ASP A 132 -8.75 -3.67 2.77
CA ASP A 132 -8.62 -3.58 4.22
C ASP A 132 -7.34 -4.23 4.79
N ASP A 133 -6.69 -5.12 4.06
CA ASP A 133 -5.48 -5.83 4.47
C ASP A 133 -4.27 -5.30 3.69
N THR A 134 -3.20 -4.92 4.40
CA THR A 134 -1.89 -4.69 3.80
C THR A 134 -0.87 -5.63 4.41
N ILE A 135 -0.18 -6.40 3.56
CA ILE A 135 0.91 -7.28 3.95
C ILE A 135 2.20 -6.63 3.48
N ILE A 136 3.15 -6.42 4.39
CA ILE A 136 4.47 -5.85 4.12
C ILE A 136 5.51 -6.96 4.26
N PHE A 137 6.43 -7.02 3.29
CA PHE A 137 7.55 -7.96 3.24
C PHE A 137 8.86 -7.18 3.42
N SER A 138 9.69 -7.63 4.35
CA SER A 138 10.96 -6.96 4.66
C SER A 138 12.00 -7.94 5.16
N SER A 139 13.27 -7.56 5.05
CA SER A 139 14.31 -8.13 5.91
C SER A 139 14.00 -7.84 7.38
N SER A 140 14.49 -8.71 8.27
CA SER A 140 14.38 -8.54 9.74
C SER A 140 15.39 -7.58 10.35
N ASP A 141 16.25 -6.95 9.55
CA ASP A 141 17.26 -6.04 10.10
C ASP A 141 16.63 -4.77 10.68
N ALA A 142 17.26 -4.25 11.71
CA ALA A 142 16.75 -3.13 12.48
C ALA A 142 16.61 -1.84 11.66
N THR A 143 17.35 -1.68 10.57
CA THR A 143 17.31 -0.46 9.75
C THR A 143 16.09 -0.49 8.83
N SER A 144 15.87 -1.60 8.10
CA SER A 144 14.66 -1.77 7.27
C SER A 144 13.38 -1.67 8.08
N LEU A 145 13.34 -2.32 9.26
CA LEU A 145 12.19 -2.24 10.15
C LEU A 145 11.92 -0.82 10.65
N ARG A 146 12.96 -0.06 11.01
CA ARG A 146 12.81 1.35 11.43
C ARG A 146 12.25 2.21 10.31
N LEU A 147 12.77 2.06 9.09
CA LEU A 147 12.28 2.82 7.93
C LEU A 147 10.82 2.52 7.61
N ILE A 148 10.39 1.26 7.72
CA ILE A 148 8.97 0.89 7.59
C ILE A 148 8.13 1.58 8.67
N MET A 149 8.57 1.52 9.94
CA MET A 149 7.85 2.17 11.04
C MET A 149 7.78 3.70 10.88
N GLU A 150 8.80 4.35 10.34
CA GLU A 150 8.77 5.78 10.02
C GLU A 150 7.69 6.11 8.97
N ILE A 151 7.59 5.31 7.91
CA ILE A 151 6.52 5.47 6.91
C ILE A 151 5.14 5.29 7.54
N LEU A 152 4.96 4.27 8.38
CA LEU A 152 3.69 4.03 9.07
C LEU A 152 3.34 5.17 10.03
N GLN A 153 4.30 5.72 10.76
CA GLN A 153 4.07 6.84 11.66
C GLN A 153 3.71 8.12 10.91
N VAL A 154 4.38 8.40 9.79
CA VAL A 154 4.06 9.53 8.91
C VAL A 154 2.65 9.37 8.35
N TYR A 155 2.30 8.16 7.92
CA TYR A 155 0.96 7.85 7.42
C TYR A 155 -0.11 8.07 8.50
N GLU A 156 0.06 7.50 9.68
CA GLU A 156 -0.84 7.64 10.83
C GLU A 156 -1.05 9.11 11.21
N ASN A 157 0.04 9.86 11.37
CA ASN A 157 -0.01 11.29 11.72
C ASN A 157 -0.72 12.13 10.65
N ALA A 158 -0.62 11.73 9.38
CA ALA A 158 -1.26 12.42 8.28
C ALA A 158 -2.74 12.04 8.14
N SER A 159 -3.08 10.78 8.40
CA SER A 159 -4.42 10.23 8.21
C SER A 159 -5.38 10.65 9.32
N GLY A 160 -4.88 10.81 10.55
CA GLY A 160 -5.67 11.11 11.75
C GLY A 160 -6.11 9.86 12.49
#